data_AF-A0A8J2UI09-F1
#
_entry.id   AF-A0A8J2UI09-F1
#
_cell.length_a   1.000
_cell.length_b   1.000
_cell.length_c   1.000
_cell.angle_alpha   90.00
_cell.angle_beta   90.00
_cell.angle_gamma   90.00
#
_symmetry.space_group_name_H-M   'P 1'
#
loop_
_entity.id
_entity.type
_entity.pdbx_description
1 polymer ?
#
loop_
_entity_poly.entity_id
_entity_poly.type
_entity_poly.pdbx_seq_one_letter_code
_entity_poly.pdbx_strand_id
1 'polypeptide(L)'
;MRGIVDFEYCKITDSADFSDLKLDPSVKFIFQATEFPHFFDLSQLVNIPTEIDLTVANFAENTQDNRIFICLYNTDVSKIKMDYSHFTLWLPDSIRYKMGRSVERFSSEDKVSIYESLLNNFKSRGQLESYERLDHEYRDYRSRRHWYLRLLALINRIWWNDGYTKGLVFFWAVIFNVIFTTINFFILSKLNEHVYEMENLPSLTDMKIATKWWYSLIYTVGIFFSPYVENGEIEV
;
A
#
# COMPACT_ATOMS: atom_id res chain seq x y z
N MET A 1 -39.38 8.02 18.89
CA MET A 1 -38.36 7.54 19.84
C MET A 1 -37.07 7.34 19.06
N ARG A 2 -35.90 7.69 19.61
CA ARG A 2 -34.62 7.37 18.95
C ARG A 2 -34.27 5.93 19.29
N GLY A 3 -34.08 5.08 18.28
CA GLY A 3 -33.53 3.75 18.48
C GLY A 3 -32.04 3.84 18.83
N ILE A 4 -31.57 3.08 19.80
CA ILE A 4 -30.14 2.97 20.10
C ILE A 4 -29.79 1.49 20.12
N VAL A 5 -28.77 1.12 19.36
CA VAL A 5 -28.14 -0.19 19.42
C VAL A 5 -26.78 0.01 20.08
N ASP A 6 -26.67 -0.43 21.33
CA ASP A 6 -25.56 -0.12 22.21
C ASP A 6 -24.74 -1.38 22.49
N PHE A 7 -23.45 -1.34 22.14
CA PHE A 7 -22.47 -2.38 22.40
C PHE A 7 -21.31 -1.86 23.27
N GLU A 8 -21.50 -0.77 24.02
CA GLU A 8 -20.45 -0.21 24.87
C GLU A 8 -19.89 -1.27 25.83
N TYR A 9 -18.56 -1.36 25.90
CA TYR A 9 -17.83 -2.32 26.75
C TYR A 9 -18.18 -3.81 26.52
N CYS A 10 -18.81 -4.14 25.39
CA CYS A 10 -19.13 -5.51 25.05
C CYS A 10 -17.92 -6.23 24.45
N LYS A 11 -17.79 -7.54 24.73
CA LYS A 11 -16.85 -8.42 24.04
C LYS A 11 -17.62 -9.33 23.09
N ILE A 12 -17.38 -9.18 21.80
CA ILE A 12 -17.93 -10.03 20.75
C ILE A 12 -16.80 -10.94 20.27
N THR A 13 -16.95 -12.26 20.38
CA THR A 13 -15.83 -13.19 20.19
C THR A 13 -15.63 -13.62 18.74
N ASP A 14 -16.53 -14.44 18.21
CA ASP A 14 -16.25 -15.21 16.99
C ASP A 14 -16.68 -14.46 15.73
N SER A 15 -17.95 -14.06 15.70
CA SER A 15 -18.50 -13.29 14.59
C SER A 15 -19.65 -12.41 15.06
N ALA A 16 -19.82 -11.27 14.40
CA ALA A 16 -21.05 -10.48 14.43
C ALA A 16 -21.57 -10.33 13.01
N ASP A 17 -22.86 -10.60 12.86
CA ASP A 17 -23.55 -10.54 11.59
C ASP A 17 -24.70 -9.54 11.69
N PHE A 18 -24.48 -8.40 11.06
CA PHE A 18 -25.45 -7.32 10.90
C PHE A 18 -25.87 -7.20 9.43
N SER A 19 -25.75 -8.29 8.66
CA SER A 19 -26.19 -8.29 7.28
C SER A 19 -27.70 -8.08 7.17
N ASP A 20 -28.14 -7.41 6.11
CA ASP A 20 -29.55 -7.17 5.78
C ASP A 20 -30.36 -6.40 6.87
N LEU A 21 -29.72 -5.72 7.84
CA LEU A 21 -30.48 -4.96 8.83
C LEU A 21 -31.23 -3.79 8.18
N LYS A 22 -32.50 -3.65 8.56
CA LYS A 22 -33.31 -2.49 8.25
C LYS A 22 -33.26 -1.52 9.41
N LEU A 23 -32.60 -0.40 9.20
CA LEU A 23 -32.44 0.63 10.22
C LEU A 23 -33.55 1.67 10.11
N ASP A 24 -34.19 1.98 11.23
CA ASP A 24 -35.04 3.15 11.32
C ASP A 24 -34.18 4.42 11.25
N PRO A 25 -34.64 5.53 10.62
CA PRO A 25 -33.85 6.75 10.46
C PRO A 25 -33.31 7.37 11.76
N SER A 26 -33.87 6.98 12.91
CA SER A 26 -33.46 7.46 14.23
C SER A 26 -32.43 6.57 14.94
N VAL A 27 -32.08 5.42 14.35
CA VAL A 27 -31.18 4.43 14.96
C VAL A 27 -29.75 4.93 14.97
N LYS A 28 -29.08 4.78 16.12
CA LYS A 28 -27.65 5.01 16.30
C LYS A 28 -26.97 3.74 16.82
N PHE A 29 -25.82 3.40 16.24
CA PHE A 29 -24.92 2.38 16.76
C PHE A 29 -23.88 2.99 17.69
N ILE A 30 -23.56 2.30 18.78
CA ILE A 30 -22.52 2.71 19.72
C ILE A 30 -21.59 1.51 19.97
N PHE A 31 -20.29 1.70 19.70
CA PHE A 31 -19.24 0.69 19.82
C PHE A 31 -18.10 1.13 20.76
N GLN A 32 -18.38 1.99 21.75
CA GLN A 32 -17.36 2.54 22.63
C GLN A 32 -16.70 1.41 23.45
N ALA A 33 -15.38 1.29 23.33
CA ALA A 33 -14.59 0.26 24.02
C ALA A 33 -15.08 -1.19 23.78
N THR A 34 -15.79 -1.44 22.68
CA THR A 34 -16.22 -2.78 22.27
C THR A 34 -15.01 -3.56 21.78
N GLU A 35 -14.83 -4.80 22.23
CA GLU A 35 -13.90 -5.75 21.60
C GLU A 35 -14.62 -6.41 20.42
N PHE A 36 -14.13 -6.13 19.21
CA PHE A 36 -14.73 -6.65 17.98
C PHE A 36 -14.38 -8.13 17.76
N PRO A 37 -15.27 -8.86 17.06
CA PRO A 37 -15.02 -10.25 16.71
C PRO A 37 -13.99 -10.37 15.59
N HIS A 38 -13.51 -11.59 15.33
CA HIS A 38 -12.67 -11.86 14.17
C HIS A 38 -13.39 -11.60 12.83
N PHE A 39 -14.70 -11.84 12.77
CA PHE A 39 -15.52 -11.61 11.57
C PHE A 39 -16.67 -10.65 11.85
N PHE A 40 -16.73 -9.57 11.08
CA PHE A 40 -17.71 -8.50 11.23
C PHE A 40 -18.43 -8.27 9.90
N ASP A 41 -19.68 -8.74 9.80
CA ASP A 41 -20.47 -8.62 8.58
C ASP A 41 -21.43 -7.43 8.69
N LEU A 42 -21.23 -6.43 7.83
CA LEU A 42 -22.09 -5.26 7.66
C LEU A 42 -22.74 -5.24 6.27
N SER A 43 -22.75 -6.36 5.55
CA SER A 43 -23.25 -6.40 4.17
C SER A 43 -24.73 -6.03 4.05
N GLN A 44 -25.11 -5.48 2.89
CA GLN A 44 -26.46 -5.06 2.56
C GLN A 44 -27.01 -3.94 3.47
N LEU A 45 -26.15 -3.23 4.20
CA LEU A 45 -26.54 -2.06 4.99
C LEU A 45 -26.63 -0.82 4.11
N VAL A 46 -27.76 -0.69 3.42
CA VAL A 46 -28.10 0.48 2.59
C VAL A 46 -28.86 1.52 3.41
N ASN A 47 -28.69 2.80 3.08
CA ASN A 47 -29.39 3.93 3.74
C ASN A 47 -29.10 4.06 5.25
N ILE A 48 -27.84 3.89 5.65
CA ILE A 48 -27.43 4.04 7.05
C ILE A 48 -27.72 5.50 7.48
N PRO A 49 -28.58 5.73 8.49
CA PRO A 49 -29.09 7.08 8.77
C PRO A 49 -28.09 7.94 9.53
N THR A 50 -27.28 7.31 10.38
CA THR A 50 -26.26 7.97 11.20
C THR A 50 -24.91 7.31 10.95
N GLU A 51 -23.83 8.08 11.09
CA GLU A 51 -22.48 7.51 10.94
C GLU A 51 -22.24 6.41 11.98
N ILE A 52 -21.72 5.28 11.51
CA ILE A 52 -21.23 4.18 12.35
C ILE A 52 -19.74 4.40 12.55
N ASP A 53 -19.35 4.78 13.77
CA ASP A 53 -17.94 4.98 14.14
C ASP A 53 -17.37 3.72 14.77
N LEU A 54 -16.49 3.03 14.04
CA LEU A 54 -15.77 1.84 14.48
C LEU A 54 -14.40 2.19 15.08
N THR A 55 -13.96 3.45 15.01
CA THR A 55 -12.65 3.88 15.54
C THR A 55 -12.59 3.95 17.06
N VAL A 56 -13.75 3.93 17.72
CA VAL A 56 -13.90 4.01 19.18
C VAL A 56 -13.86 2.65 19.89
N ALA A 57 -13.69 1.57 19.13
CA ALA A 57 -13.59 0.21 19.65
C ALA A 57 -12.26 -0.04 20.38
N ASN A 58 -12.22 -1.11 21.17
CA ASN A 58 -11.02 -1.56 21.85
C ASN A 58 -10.23 -2.53 20.95
N PHE A 59 -9.02 -2.11 20.55
CA PHE A 59 -8.12 -2.90 19.69
C PHE A 59 -6.90 -3.45 20.44
N ALA A 60 -6.92 -3.50 21.78
CA ALA A 60 -5.75 -3.85 22.61
C ALA A 60 -5.09 -5.21 22.29
N GLU A 61 -5.82 -6.15 21.69
CA GLU A 61 -5.32 -7.48 21.28
C GLU A 61 -5.06 -7.62 19.75
N ASN A 62 -5.29 -6.57 18.96
CA ASN A 62 -5.03 -6.60 17.51
C ASN A 62 -3.56 -6.35 17.21
N THR A 63 -2.77 -7.43 17.16
CA THR A 63 -1.46 -7.42 16.50
C THR A 63 -1.63 -7.39 14.98
N GLN A 64 -0.56 -7.15 14.21
CA GLN A 64 -0.62 -7.15 12.75
C GLN A 64 -1.23 -8.44 12.16
N ASP A 65 -1.11 -9.57 12.87
CA ASP A 65 -1.61 -10.89 12.47
C ASP A 65 -3.05 -11.16 12.90
N ASN A 66 -3.62 -10.34 13.79
CA ASN A 66 -4.98 -10.50 14.29
C ASN A 66 -5.85 -9.32 13.83
N ARG A 67 -6.07 -9.21 12.52
CA ARG A 67 -6.96 -8.17 11.98
C ARG A 67 -8.40 -8.67 11.93
N ILE A 68 -9.33 -7.73 12.09
CA ILE A 68 -10.76 -8.00 11.98
C ILE A 68 -11.14 -8.10 10.51
N PHE A 69 -11.74 -9.21 10.12
CA PHE A 69 -12.30 -9.40 8.79
C PHE A 69 -13.65 -8.69 8.70
N ILE A 70 -13.77 -7.74 7.78
CA ILE A 70 -15.00 -6.96 7.60
C ILE A 70 -15.62 -7.19 6.22
N CYS A 71 -16.93 -7.45 6.18
CA CYS A 71 -17.71 -7.53 4.94
C CYS A 71 -18.54 -6.26 4.77
N LEU A 72 -18.37 -5.56 3.65
CA LEU A 72 -19.08 -4.31 3.33
C LEU A 72 -19.84 -4.40 2.00
N TYR A 73 -20.23 -5.60 1.59
CA TYR A 73 -20.92 -5.81 0.33
C TYR A 73 -22.23 -5.02 0.27
N ASN A 74 -22.48 -4.31 -0.83
CA ASN A 74 -23.67 -3.46 -1.02
C ASN A 74 -24.01 -2.57 0.19
N THR A 75 -22.99 -1.99 0.82
CA THR A 75 -23.12 -1.16 2.03
C THR A 75 -22.82 0.30 1.70
N ASP A 76 -23.53 1.24 2.34
CA ASP A 76 -23.20 2.66 2.24
C ASP A 76 -21.95 2.98 3.08
N VAL A 77 -20.77 2.66 2.53
CA VAL A 77 -19.48 2.84 3.21
C VAL A 77 -19.16 4.30 3.54
N SER A 78 -19.84 5.28 2.90
CA SER A 78 -19.65 6.69 3.22
C SER A 78 -20.07 7.03 4.67
N LYS A 79 -20.95 6.20 5.25
CA LYS A 79 -21.45 6.30 6.62
C LYS A 79 -20.65 5.46 7.62
N ILE A 80 -19.61 4.78 7.18
CA ILE A 80 -18.76 3.96 8.04
C ILE A 80 -17.44 4.70 8.23
N LYS A 81 -17.12 4.98 9.49
CA LYS A 81 -15.83 5.53 9.88
C LYS A 81 -15.05 4.43 10.57
N MET A 82 -13.87 4.12 10.05
CA MET A 82 -12.99 3.08 10.60
C MET A 82 -11.53 3.44 10.40
N ASP A 83 -10.66 2.90 11.26
CA ASP A 83 -9.22 2.88 11.03
C ASP A 83 -8.84 1.54 10.43
N TYR A 84 -8.50 1.54 9.15
CA TYR A 84 -8.16 0.34 8.40
C TYR A 84 -6.88 -0.35 8.90
N SER A 85 -6.15 0.27 9.84
CA SER A 85 -5.03 -0.39 10.49
C SER A 85 -5.42 -1.70 11.22
N HIS A 86 -6.70 -1.80 11.63
CA HIS A 86 -7.25 -2.92 12.40
C HIS A 86 -8.12 -3.88 11.58
N PHE A 87 -8.40 -3.58 10.31
CA PHE A 87 -9.33 -4.34 9.49
C PHE A 87 -8.65 -4.95 8.25
N THR A 88 -9.28 -5.99 7.70
CA THR A 88 -8.99 -6.56 6.37
C THR A 88 -10.32 -6.83 5.68
N LEU A 89 -10.43 -6.51 4.39
CA LEU A 89 -11.66 -6.79 3.66
C LEU A 89 -11.83 -8.29 3.45
N TRP A 90 -12.98 -8.80 3.87
CA TRP A 90 -13.39 -10.16 3.56
C TRP A 90 -14.31 -10.14 2.34
N LEU A 91 -13.80 -10.66 1.23
CA LEU A 91 -14.48 -10.69 -0.07
C LEU A 91 -14.73 -12.14 -0.51
N PRO A 92 -15.74 -12.83 0.05
CA PRO A 92 -16.04 -14.21 -0.28
C PRO A 92 -16.39 -14.35 -1.78
N ASP A 93 -16.19 -15.53 -2.36
CA ASP A 93 -16.59 -15.80 -3.75
C ASP A 93 -18.12 -15.91 -3.91
N SER A 94 -18.82 -16.16 -2.80
CA SER A 94 -20.27 -16.15 -2.74
C SER A 94 -20.76 -15.82 -1.34
N ILE A 95 -21.88 -15.10 -1.26
CA ILE A 95 -22.56 -14.82 0.02
C ILE A 95 -23.79 -15.74 0.11
N ARG A 96 -23.97 -16.39 1.26
CA ARG A 96 -25.17 -17.19 1.57
C ARG A 96 -26.10 -16.38 2.44
N TYR A 97 -27.30 -16.10 1.94
CA TYR A 97 -28.34 -15.43 2.72
C TYR A 97 -29.03 -16.42 3.66
N LYS A 98 -29.16 -16.06 4.95
CA LYS A 98 -29.79 -16.91 5.98
C LYS A 98 -31.30 -17.18 5.74
N MET A 99 -31.96 -16.39 4.88
CA MET A 99 -33.39 -16.55 4.57
C MET A 99 -33.70 -17.45 3.35
N GLY A 100 -32.94 -18.53 3.13
CA GLY A 100 -33.25 -19.52 2.09
C GLY A 100 -33.23 -18.99 0.65
N ARG A 101 -32.59 -17.84 0.42
CA ARG A 101 -32.46 -17.20 -0.89
C ARG A 101 -31.06 -17.43 -1.47
N SER A 102 -31.05 -17.57 -2.79
CA SER A 102 -29.95 -17.81 -3.72
C SER A 102 -28.55 -17.43 -3.24
N VAL A 103 -27.59 -18.33 -3.47
CA VAL A 103 -26.16 -18.00 -3.41
C VAL A 103 -25.86 -16.96 -4.49
N GLU A 104 -25.59 -15.72 -4.08
CA GLU A 104 -25.17 -14.68 -5.02
C GLU A 104 -23.65 -14.77 -5.20
N ARG A 105 -23.22 -14.83 -6.46
CA ARG A 105 -21.80 -14.84 -6.80
C ARG A 105 -21.29 -13.42 -6.68
N PHE A 106 -20.25 -13.26 -5.88
CA PHE A 106 -19.58 -11.99 -5.72
C PHE A 106 -18.81 -11.68 -7.00
N SER A 107 -19.31 -10.75 -7.81
CA SER A 107 -18.65 -10.44 -9.08
C SER A 107 -17.31 -9.74 -8.82
N SER A 108 -16.41 -9.77 -9.81
CA SER A 108 -15.16 -9.02 -9.70
C SER A 108 -15.40 -7.51 -9.68
N GLU A 109 -16.49 -7.05 -10.31
CA GLU A 109 -16.89 -5.64 -10.33
C GLU A 109 -17.38 -5.19 -8.95
N ASP A 110 -18.10 -6.06 -8.22
CA ASP A 110 -18.50 -5.78 -6.84
C ASP A 110 -17.30 -5.62 -5.91
N LYS A 111 -16.28 -6.49 -6.06
CA LYS A 111 -15.02 -6.40 -5.28
C LYS A 111 -14.35 -5.05 -5.54
N VAL A 112 -14.21 -4.68 -6.82
CA VAL A 112 -13.61 -3.40 -7.24
C VAL A 112 -14.40 -2.22 -6.67
N SER A 113 -15.73 -2.26 -6.76
CA SER A 113 -16.62 -1.19 -6.28
C SER A 113 -16.45 -0.93 -4.77
N ILE A 114 -16.30 -1.98 -3.97
CA ILE A 114 -16.07 -1.86 -2.52
C ILE A 114 -14.73 -1.18 -2.24
N TYR A 115 -13.66 -1.61 -2.90
CA TYR A 115 -12.33 -0.99 -2.76
C TYR A 115 -12.39 0.49 -3.13
N GLU A 116 -12.95 0.83 -4.29
CA GLU A 116 -13.02 2.22 -4.77
C GLU A 116 -13.87 3.09 -3.86
N SER A 117 -15.01 2.57 -3.38
CA SER A 117 -15.89 3.30 -2.45
C SER A 117 -15.20 3.58 -1.11
N LEU A 118 -14.47 2.60 -0.57
CA LEU A 118 -13.69 2.79 0.65
C LEU A 118 -12.48 3.70 0.48
N LEU A 119 -11.75 3.59 -0.63
CA LEU A 119 -10.64 4.49 -0.95
C LEU A 119 -11.14 5.93 -1.03
N ASN A 120 -12.28 6.16 -1.69
CA ASN A 120 -12.92 7.47 -1.75
C ASN A 120 -13.35 7.97 -0.36
N ASN A 121 -13.88 7.09 0.50
CA ASN A 121 -14.25 7.42 1.87
C ASN A 121 -13.03 7.82 2.72
N PHE A 122 -11.93 7.06 2.67
CA PHE A 122 -10.71 7.42 3.39
C PHE A 122 -10.08 8.71 2.87
N LYS A 123 -10.10 8.91 1.55
CA LYS A 123 -9.59 10.13 0.93
C LYS A 123 -10.41 11.36 1.33
N SER A 124 -11.74 11.27 1.34
CA SER A 124 -12.61 12.39 1.71
C SER A 124 -12.49 12.76 3.19
N ARG A 125 -12.09 11.80 4.04
CA ARG A 125 -11.86 11.98 5.49
C ARG A 125 -10.42 12.34 5.86
N GLY A 126 -9.50 12.39 4.90
CA GLY A 126 -8.08 12.65 5.16
C GLY A 126 -7.35 11.53 5.90
N GLN A 127 -7.87 10.29 5.87
CA GLN A 127 -7.28 9.12 6.53
C GLN A 127 -6.20 8.49 5.65
N LEU A 128 -5.06 9.18 5.51
CA LEU A 128 -3.99 8.81 4.57
C LEU A 128 -3.41 7.41 4.81
N GLU A 129 -3.19 7.01 6.07
CA GLU A 129 -2.61 5.70 6.40
C GLU A 129 -3.57 4.55 6.08
N SER A 130 -4.86 4.73 6.39
CA SER A 130 -5.91 3.76 6.03
C SER A 130 -6.08 3.66 4.51
N TYR A 131 -5.99 4.80 3.80
CA TYR A 131 -6.03 4.86 2.35
C TYR A 131 -4.87 4.08 1.72
N GLU A 132 -3.63 4.36 2.14
CA GLU A 132 -2.42 3.68 1.66
C GLU A 132 -2.50 2.17 1.85
N ARG A 133 -2.91 1.74 3.06
CA ARG A 133 -3.04 0.32 3.38
C ARG A 133 -4.09 -0.38 2.51
N LEU A 134 -5.25 0.25 2.32
CA LEU A 134 -6.30 -0.30 1.47
C LEU A 134 -5.89 -0.31 -0.01
N ASP A 135 -5.17 0.71 -0.49
CA ASP A 135 -4.67 0.76 -1.87
C ASP A 135 -3.65 -0.35 -2.14
N HIS A 136 -2.76 -0.66 -1.18
CA HIS A 136 -1.89 -1.83 -1.30
C HIS A 136 -2.69 -3.14 -1.40
N GLU A 137 -3.70 -3.32 -0.55
CA GLU A 137 -4.58 -4.50 -0.61
C GLU A 137 -5.33 -4.59 -1.95
N TYR A 138 -5.82 -3.46 -2.45
CA TYR A 138 -6.51 -3.37 -3.74
C TYR A 138 -5.59 -3.72 -4.92
N ARG A 139 -4.37 -3.20 -4.94
CA ARG A 139 -3.36 -3.52 -5.96
C ARG A 139 -2.95 -5.00 -5.90
N ASP A 140 -2.81 -5.57 -4.71
CA ASP A 140 -2.55 -6.99 -4.53
C ASP A 140 -3.72 -7.84 -5.04
N TYR A 141 -4.95 -7.45 -4.76
CA TYR A 141 -6.13 -8.09 -5.31
C TYR A 141 -6.13 -8.05 -6.86
N ARG A 142 -5.89 -6.88 -7.45
CA ARG A 142 -5.89 -6.70 -8.92
C ARG A 142 -4.76 -7.46 -9.61
N SER A 143 -3.57 -7.47 -9.02
CA SER A 143 -2.39 -8.13 -9.60
C SER A 143 -2.50 -9.66 -9.56
N ARG A 144 -3.29 -10.24 -8.63
CA ARG A 144 -3.49 -11.69 -8.54
C ARG A 144 -4.06 -12.33 -9.81
N ARG A 145 -4.72 -11.56 -10.66
CA ARG A 145 -5.35 -12.02 -11.91
C ARG A 145 -4.36 -12.57 -12.94
N HIS A 146 -3.15 -11.99 -13.02
CA HIS A 146 -2.14 -12.41 -13.99
C HIS A 146 -0.73 -12.42 -13.38
N TRP A 147 0.06 -13.46 -13.65
CA TRP A 147 1.39 -13.63 -13.04
C TRP A 147 2.35 -12.47 -13.32
N TYR A 148 2.32 -11.90 -14.53
CA TYR A 148 3.19 -10.77 -14.91
C TYR A 148 2.80 -9.48 -14.18
N LEU A 149 1.51 -9.29 -13.87
CA LEU A 149 1.05 -8.17 -13.05
C LEU A 149 1.53 -8.30 -11.60
N ARG A 150 1.63 -9.52 -11.06
CA ARG A 150 2.23 -9.75 -9.74
C ARG A 150 3.70 -9.37 -9.71
N LEU A 151 4.45 -9.71 -10.75
CA LEU A 151 5.86 -9.33 -10.85
C LEU A 151 6.02 -7.81 -10.93
N LEU A 152 5.22 -7.13 -11.77
CA LEU A 152 5.22 -5.68 -11.86
C LEU A 152 4.82 -5.01 -10.55
N ALA A 153 3.81 -5.54 -9.84
CA ALA A 153 3.41 -5.06 -8.53
C ALA A 153 4.55 -5.21 -7.50
N LEU A 154 5.25 -6.35 -7.51
CA LEU A 154 6.41 -6.57 -6.65
C LEU A 154 7.55 -5.59 -6.96
N ILE A 155 7.86 -5.39 -8.24
CA ILE A 155 8.87 -4.42 -8.67
C ILE A 155 8.47 -3.01 -8.21
N ASN A 156 7.22 -2.59 -8.43
CA ASN A 156 6.74 -1.28 -8.00
C ASN A 156 6.80 -1.09 -6.48
N ARG A 157 6.49 -2.14 -5.71
CA ARG A 157 6.60 -2.13 -4.25
C ARG A 157 8.05 -1.97 -3.80
N ILE A 158 8.99 -2.73 -4.37
CA ILE A 158 10.41 -2.65 -4.02
C ILE A 158 11.05 -1.33 -4.49
N TRP A 159 10.68 -0.87 -5.69
CA TRP A 159 11.31 0.26 -6.34
C TRP A 159 10.85 1.60 -5.77
N TRP A 160 9.54 1.77 -5.60
CA TRP A 160 8.94 3.07 -5.23
C TRP A 160 7.99 2.95 -4.01
N ASN A 161 7.79 1.77 -3.44
CA ASN A 161 6.73 1.54 -2.45
C ASN A 161 5.38 2.12 -2.93
N ASP A 162 5.01 1.77 -4.17
CA ASP A 162 3.71 2.09 -4.77
C ASP A 162 3.37 3.59 -4.96
N GLY A 163 4.30 4.50 -4.67
CA GLY A 163 4.08 5.95 -4.78
C GLY A 163 4.34 6.68 -3.47
N TYR A 164 4.25 5.97 -2.35
CA TYR A 164 4.08 6.57 -1.03
C TYR A 164 5.39 7.07 -0.42
N THR A 165 6.52 6.40 -0.70
CA THR A 165 7.82 6.76 -0.14
C THR A 165 8.73 7.43 -1.17
N LYS A 166 8.56 8.74 -1.38
CA LYS A 166 9.37 9.53 -2.33
C LYS A 166 10.89 9.43 -2.11
N GLY A 167 11.31 9.18 -0.86
CA GLY A 167 12.72 9.02 -0.50
C GLY A 167 13.41 7.77 -1.09
N LEU A 168 12.64 6.75 -1.50
CA LEU A 168 13.22 5.51 -2.05
C LEU A 168 13.99 5.75 -3.36
N VAL A 169 13.58 6.73 -4.16
CA VAL A 169 14.27 7.06 -5.42
C VAL A 169 15.70 7.52 -5.15
N PHE A 170 15.88 8.39 -4.14
CA PHE A 170 17.21 8.85 -3.73
C PHE A 170 18.03 7.70 -3.15
N PHE A 171 17.40 6.81 -2.38
CA PHE A 171 18.06 5.62 -1.84
C PHE A 171 18.56 4.69 -2.96
N TRP A 172 17.73 4.42 -3.97
CA TRP A 172 18.13 3.64 -5.14
C TRP A 172 19.24 4.32 -5.94
N ALA A 173 19.19 5.65 -6.11
CA ALA A 173 20.26 6.39 -6.76
C ALA A 173 21.62 6.22 -6.06
N VAL A 174 21.63 6.24 -4.71
CA VAL A 174 22.84 5.96 -3.92
C VAL A 174 23.29 4.51 -4.11
N ILE A 175 22.38 3.53 -4.04
CA ILE A 175 22.70 2.12 -4.28
C ILE A 175 23.33 1.92 -5.66
N PHE A 176 22.71 2.47 -6.72
CA PHE A 176 23.25 2.36 -8.07
C PHE A 176 24.62 3.02 -8.18
N ASN A 177 24.81 4.18 -7.57
CA ASN A 177 26.11 4.84 -7.55
C ASN A 177 27.18 3.94 -6.91
N VAL A 178 26.88 3.29 -5.78
CA VAL A 178 27.79 2.33 -5.13
C VAL A 178 28.05 1.11 -6.00
N ILE A 179 27.02 0.52 -6.61
CA ILE A 179 27.13 -0.64 -7.50
C ILE A 179 28.02 -0.30 -8.70
N PHE A 180 27.73 0.79 -9.41
CA PHE A 180 28.51 1.20 -10.57
C PHE A 180 29.93 1.61 -10.20
N THR A 181 30.14 2.25 -9.06
CA THR A 181 31.48 2.53 -8.53
C THR A 181 32.26 1.24 -8.29
N THR A 182 31.60 0.22 -7.74
CA THR A 182 32.19 -1.10 -7.50
C THR A 182 32.54 -1.80 -8.82
N ILE A 183 31.66 -1.76 -9.81
CA ILE A 183 31.93 -2.30 -11.15
C ILE A 183 33.11 -1.57 -11.79
N ASN A 184 33.10 -0.24 -11.75
CA ASN A 184 34.19 0.59 -12.25
C ASN A 184 35.50 0.31 -11.53
N PHE A 185 35.48 0.00 -10.24
CA PHE A 185 36.68 -0.40 -9.50
C PHE A 185 37.35 -1.67 -10.06
N PHE A 186 36.57 -2.66 -10.49
CA PHE A 186 37.12 -3.86 -11.11
C PHE A 186 37.56 -3.65 -12.56
N ILE A 187 36.96 -2.69 -13.27
CA ILE A 187 37.19 -2.46 -14.71
C ILE A 187 38.07 -1.21 -14.95
N LEU A 188 38.52 -0.52 -13.91
CA LEU A 188 39.20 0.79 -14.00
C LEU A 188 40.40 0.78 -14.96
N SER A 189 41.19 -0.29 -14.93
CA SER A 189 42.35 -0.43 -15.82
C SER A 189 41.94 -0.45 -17.30
N LYS A 190 40.87 -1.16 -17.65
CA LYS A 190 40.36 -1.21 -19.02
C LYS A 190 39.70 0.11 -19.44
N LEU A 191 38.96 0.75 -18.51
CA LEU A 191 38.30 2.03 -18.76
C LEU A 191 39.30 3.14 -19.07
N ASN A 192 40.40 3.19 -18.32
CA ASN A 192 41.46 4.19 -18.52
C ASN A 192 42.20 3.98 -19.85
N GLU A 193 42.47 2.74 -20.23
CA GLU A 193 43.24 2.44 -21.45
C GLU A 193 42.42 2.62 -22.75
N HIS A 194 41.09 2.44 -22.72
CA HIS A 194 40.31 2.29 -23.96
C HIS A 194 39.17 3.31 -24.12
N VAL A 195 38.77 4.04 -23.06
CA VAL A 195 37.55 4.86 -23.10
C VAL A 195 37.80 6.31 -22.70
N TYR A 196 38.51 6.53 -21.58
CA TYR A 196 38.80 7.88 -21.11
C TYR A 196 40.28 7.96 -20.72
N GLU A 197 41.12 8.39 -21.67
CA GLU A 197 42.51 8.75 -21.38
C GLU A 197 42.50 10.04 -20.57
N MET A 198 42.48 9.94 -19.24
CA MET A 198 42.72 11.12 -18.41
C MET A 198 44.23 11.39 -18.41
N GLU A 199 44.65 12.45 -19.10
CA GLU A 199 45.99 13.01 -18.97
C GLU A 199 46.27 13.22 -17.47
N ASN A 200 47.30 12.55 -16.93
CA ASN A 200 47.79 12.59 -15.53
C ASN A 200 47.32 11.52 -14.54
N LEU A 201 46.85 10.35 -14.96
CA LEU A 201 46.67 9.24 -14.01
C LEU A 201 48.01 8.56 -13.65
N PRO A 202 48.37 8.43 -12.36
CA PRO A 202 49.53 7.66 -11.95
C PRO A 202 49.34 6.18 -12.32
N SER A 203 50.45 5.45 -12.54
CA SER A 203 50.42 4.04 -12.91
C SER A 203 49.49 3.24 -11.99
N LEU A 204 48.43 2.67 -12.57
CA LEU A 204 47.37 1.93 -11.87
C LEU A 204 47.90 0.79 -11.00
N THR A 205 49.12 0.31 -11.29
CA THR A 205 49.80 -0.80 -10.61
C THR A 205 50.18 -0.48 -9.16
N ASP A 206 50.43 0.78 -8.80
CA ASP A 206 50.93 1.18 -7.48
C ASP A 206 49.90 1.98 -6.65
N MET A 207 48.65 2.04 -7.11
CA MET A 207 47.63 2.88 -6.50
C MET A 207 47.07 2.25 -5.22
N LYS A 208 47.01 3.04 -4.13
CA LYS A 208 46.33 2.64 -2.90
C LYS A 208 44.85 2.36 -3.17
N ILE A 209 44.28 1.35 -2.50
CA ILE A 209 42.89 0.92 -2.68
C ILE A 209 41.90 2.10 -2.53
N ALA A 210 42.07 2.95 -1.50
CA ALA A 210 41.20 4.10 -1.27
C ALA A 210 41.23 5.11 -2.44
N THR A 211 42.41 5.35 -3.00
CA THR A 211 42.59 6.22 -4.17
C THR A 211 41.91 5.61 -5.40
N LYS A 212 42.04 4.28 -5.58
CA LYS A 212 41.37 3.56 -6.67
C LYS A 212 39.85 3.68 -6.58
N TRP A 213 39.27 3.52 -5.39
CA TRP A 213 37.84 3.74 -5.15
C TRP A 213 37.39 5.17 -5.46
N TRP A 214 38.19 6.16 -5.04
CA TRP A 214 37.92 7.57 -5.33
C TRP A 214 37.87 7.83 -6.84
N TYR A 215 38.84 7.32 -7.60
CA TYR A 215 38.81 7.43 -9.06
C TYR A 215 37.63 6.70 -9.67
N SER A 216 37.31 5.48 -9.22
CA SER A 216 36.13 4.76 -9.71
C SER A 216 34.83 5.53 -9.47
N LEU A 217 34.72 6.21 -8.33
CA LEU A 217 33.58 7.07 -8.02
C LEU A 217 33.52 8.28 -8.96
N ILE A 218 34.65 8.95 -9.21
CA ILE A 218 34.73 10.05 -10.18
C ILE A 218 34.32 9.57 -11.57
N TYR A 219 34.78 8.40 -12.00
CA TYR A 219 34.37 7.81 -13.28
C TYR A 219 32.87 7.55 -13.32
N THR A 220 32.28 6.98 -12.26
CA THR A 220 30.83 6.78 -12.18
C THR A 220 30.10 8.11 -12.26
N VAL A 221 30.52 9.12 -11.51
CA VAL A 221 29.89 10.44 -11.55
C VAL A 221 30.05 11.09 -12.94
N GLY A 222 31.23 11.00 -13.55
CA GLY A 222 31.48 11.51 -14.89
C GLY A 222 30.62 10.82 -15.96
N ILE A 223 30.51 9.49 -15.93
CA ILE A 223 29.70 8.75 -16.92
C ILE A 223 28.20 9.08 -16.80
N PHE A 224 27.67 9.16 -15.58
CA PHE A 224 26.22 9.33 -15.38
C PHE A 224 25.75 10.79 -15.31
N PHE A 225 26.62 11.71 -14.90
CA PHE A 225 26.24 13.10 -14.62
C PHE A 225 27.08 14.12 -15.40
N SER A 226 28.10 13.71 -16.16
CA SER A 226 28.72 14.66 -17.08
C SER A 226 27.67 15.03 -18.14
N PRO A 227 27.37 16.32 -18.34
CA PRO A 227 26.65 16.72 -19.52
C PRO A 227 27.48 16.25 -20.72
N TYR A 228 26.86 15.51 -21.63
CA TYR A 228 27.44 15.29 -22.95
C TYR A 228 27.53 16.67 -23.60
N VAL A 229 28.71 17.27 -23.54
CA VAL A 229 29.05 18.42 -24.37
C VAL A 229 29.32 17.84 -25.75
N GLU A 230 28.26 17.57 -26.49
CA GLU A 230 28.35 17.14 -27.88
C GLU A 230 28.71 18.38 -28.70
N ASN A 231 29.99 18.57 -28.98
CA ASN A 231 30.53 19.50 -29.97
C ASN A 231 30.07 20.97 -29.87
N GLY A 232 30.55 21.68 -28.86
CA GLY A 232 31.01 23.06 -29.07
C GLY A 232 29.98 24.18 -29.26
N GLU A 233 28.68 23.97 -29.08
CA GLU A 233 27.71 25.06 -28.98
C GLU A 233 26.86 24.92 -27.71
N ILE A 234 27.03 25.88 -26.80
CA ILE A 234 26.12 26.10 -25.68
C ILE A 234 24.97 26.95 -26.26
N GLU A 235 23.88 26.33 -26.68
CA GLU A 235 22.62 27.06 -26.80
C GLU A 235 22.10 27.33 -25.37
N VAL A 236 22.15 28.62 -24.98
CA VAL A 236 21.58 29.18 -23.75
C VAL A 236 20.10 29.50 -23.97
#